data_AF-A0A448X8J5-F1
#
_entry.id   AF-A0A448X8J5-F1
#
_cell.length_a   1.000
_cell.length_b   1.000
_cell.length_c   1.000
_cell.angle_alpha   90.00
_cell.angle_beta   90.00
_cell.angle_gamma   90.00
#
_symmetry.space_group_name_H-M   'P 1'
#
loop_
_entity.id
_entity.type
_entity.pdbx_description
1 polymer ?
#
loop_
_entity_poly.entity_id
_entity_poly.type
_entity_poly.pdbx_seq_one_letter_code
_entity_poly.pdbx_strand_id
1 'polypeptide(L)'
;MAFFRPPFSVHTMLTVLLFFLLSPVLFSRASKLEDGIYFTLEDERVSFCSRFLNISHQVGCSSLRSGTYGTIELISNRSELVNLLGRRREDKVVIFMDYSLFIDENLLRECRTSEIVSAIVVFAPDYSDPDTTSSLNFSENSLCPNGLYSFYNLSRECNDPYIINPSSSSYALIDWPFPVVLLRDNEGELRRNLTICYETFNVKPIDDTRCSLEIRNFMSAVGSSSLCVERQHRVPFTLFE
;
A
#
# COMPACT_ATOMS: atom_id res chain seq x y z
N MET A 1 33.76 2.13 63.03
CA MET A 1 32.59 2.06 62.13
C MET A 1 33.10 2.15 60.71
N ALA A 2 32.47 1.43 59.76
CA ALA A 2 32.78 1.29 58.32
C ALA A 2 33.84 0.24 57.94
N PHE A 3 33.37 -1.01 57.74
CA PHE A 3 34.00 -2.01 56.87
C PHE A 3 33.67 -1.66 55.42
N PHE A 4 34.70 -1.40 54.61
CA PHE A 4 34.57 -1.29 53.15
C PHE A 4 34.37 -2.69 52.56
N ARG A 5 33.18 -2.98 52.02
CA ARG A 5 32.92 -4.18 51.20
C ARG A 5 33.56 -3.99 49.82
N PRO A 6 34.30 -4.97 49.27
CA PRO A 6 34.75 -4.90 47.88
C PRO A 6 33.53 -4.98 46.94
N PRO A 7 33.48 -4.16 45.88
CA PRO A 7 32.35 -4.07 44.97
C PRO A 7 32.49 -5.17 43.90
N PHE A 8 31.42 -5.92 43.68
CA PHE A 8 31.25 -6.93 42.62
C PHE A 8 32.08 -8.22 42.73
N SER A 9 31.35 -9.33 42.90
CA SER A 9 31.89 -10.68 42.88
C SER A 9 32.41 -11.02 41.47
N VAL A 10 33.52 -11.74 41.37
CA VAL A 10 34.09 -12.23 40.10
C VAL A 10 33.04 -13.02 39.30
N HIS A 11 32.11 -13.69 39.99
CA HIS A 11 30.97 -14.35 39.35
C HIS A 11 30.04 -13.39 38.60
N THR A 12 29.72 -12.22 39.17
CA THR A 12 28.87 -11.22 38.51
C THR A 12 29.53 -10.63 37.27
N MET A 13 30.86 -10.46 37.26
CA MET A 13 31.59 -10.03 36.06
C MET A 13 31.59 -11.12 34.98
N LEU A 14 31.78 -12.39 35.36
CA LEU A 14 31.82 -13.52 34.42
C LEU A 14 30.46 -13.76 33.76
N THR A 15 29.36 -13.67 34.54
CA THR A 15 28.00 -13.83 34.01
C THR A 15 27.62 -12.72 33.04
N VAL A 16 28.03 -11.47 33.33
CA VAL A 16 27.79 -10.33 32.43
C VAL A 16 28.57 -10.51 31.13
N LEU A 17 29.84 -10.94 31.21
CA LEU A 17 30.67 -11.18 30.03
C LEU A 17 30.10 -12.30 29.14
N LEU A 18 29.64 -13.41 29.75
CA LEU A 18 28.97 -14.50 29.04
C LEU A 18 27.68 -14.04 28.35
N PHE A 19 26.90 -13.17 28.99
CA PHE A 19 25.67 -12.63 28.42
C PHE A 19 25.94 -11.74 27.20
N PHE A 20 26.99 -10.90 27.25
CA PHE A 20 27.43 -10.08 26.12
C PHE A 20 28.02 -10.90 24.97
N LEU A 21 28.64 -12.06 25.25
CA LEU A 21 29.17 -12.95 24.22
C LEU A 21 28.10 -13.82 23.54
N LEU A 22 27.03 -14.17 24.26
CA LEU A 22 25.92 -15.00 23.74
C LEU A 22 24.84 -14.18 23.01
N SER A 23 24.66 -12.90 23.33
CA SER A 23 23.64 -12.05 22.70
C SER A 23 23.80 -11.85 21.18
N PRO A 24 25.00 -11.65 20.59
CA PRO A 24 25.12 -11.45 19.14
C PRO A 24 24.80 -12.72 18.33
N VAL A 25 25.03 -13.90 18.91
CA VAL A 25 24.77 -15.19 18.25
C VAL A 25 23.27 -15.45 18.11
N LEU A 26 22.47 -15.05 19.10
CA LEU A 26 21.01 -15.17 19.06
C LEU A 26 20.39 -14.18 18.07
N PHE A 27 20.89 -12.94 18.03
CA PHE A 27 20.41 -11.91 17.08
C PHE A 27 20.67 -12.30 15.61
N SER A 28 21.84 -12.87 15.31
CA SER A 28 22.17 -13.30 13.94
C SER A 28 21.33 -14.48 13.43
N ARG A 29 20.70 -15.27 14.33
CA ARG A 29 19.80 -16.36 13.93
C ARG A 29 18.39 -15.88 13.62
N ALA A 30 17.93 -14.82 14.28
CA ALA A 30 16.57 -14.28 14.09
C ALA A 30 16.39 -13.69 12.68
N SER A 31 17.38 -12.94 12.18
CA SER A 31 17.31 -12.33 10.83
C SER A 31 17.21 -13.38 9.71
N LYS A 32 17.94 -14.49 9.83
CA LYS A 32 17.91 -15.58 8.85
C LYS A 32 16.57 -16.32 8.77
N LEU A 33 15.76 -16.26 9.83
CA LEU A 33 14.42 -16.87 9.82
C LEU A 33 13.44 -15.98 9.05
N GLU A 34 13.54 -14.67 9.20
CA GLU A 34 12.71 -13.69 8.48
C GLU A 34 12.95 -13.77 6.96
N ASP A 35 14.22 -13.80 6.55
CA ASP A 35 14.62 -13.96 5.14
C ASP A 35 14.17 -15.30 4.51
N GLY A 36 13.89 -16.32 5.34
CA GLY A 36 13.40 -17.62 4.90
C GLY A 36 11.88 -17.69 4.70
N ILE A 37 11.14 -16.69 5.20
CA ILE A 37 9.67 -16.65 5.20
C ILE A 37 9.16 -15.52 4.32
N TYR A 38 9.81 -14.36 4.35
CA TYR A 38 9.36 -13.17 3.67
C TYR A 38 10.24 -12.83 2.48
N PHE A 39 9.59 -12.46 1.39
CA PHE A 39 10.23 -11.80 0.26
C PHE A 39 9.80 -10.34 0.25
N THR A 40 10.73 -9.44 0.58
CA THR A 40 10.46 -8.00 0.62
C THR A 40 10.68 -7.40 -0.76
N LEU A 41 9.69 -6.62 -1.23
CA LEU A 41 9.82 -5.83 -2.45
C LEU A 41 10.69 -4.61 -2.19
N GLU A 42 11.63 -4.34 -3.10
CA GLU A 42 12.48 -3.16 -3.04
C GLU A 42 11.65 -1.88 -3.21
N ASP A 43 11.90 -0.88 -2.37
CA ASP A 43 11.18 0.41 -2.39
C ASP A 43 11.26 1.10 -3.76
N GLU A 44 12.37 0.92 -4.50
CA GLU A 44 12.55 1.50 -5.84
C GLU A 44 11.61 0.93 -6.91
N ARG A 45 10.96 -0.21 -6.63
CA ARG A 45 9.99 -0.86 -7.52
C ARG A 45 8.56 -0.50 -7.17
N VAL A 46 8.32 0.15 -6.04
CA VAL A 46 7.00 0.31 -5.44
C VAL A 46 6.67 1.78 -5.26
N SER A 47 5.49 2.21 -5.73
CA SER A 47 4.96 3.55 -5.46
C SER A 47 3.62 3.44 -4.76
N PHE A 48 3.53 3.98 -3.55
CA PHE A 48 2.34 3.92 -2.71
C PHE A 48 1.43 5.12 -2.97
N CYS A 49 0.15 4.84 -3.19
CA CYS A 49 -0.89 5.86 -3.03
C CYS A 49 -0.89 6.36 -1.58
N SER A 50 -0.82 7.67 -1.40
CA SER A 50 -0.72 8.33 -0.10
C SER A 50 -1.93 9.19 0.18
N ARG A 51 -2.30 9.32 1.45
CA ARG A 51 -3.45 10.14 1.86
C ARG A 51 -3.09 11.63 1.84
N PHE A 52 -3.95 12.42 1.24
CA PHE A 52 -3.93 13.89 1.28
C PHE A 52 -5.20 14.41 1.94
N LEU A 53 -5.10 15.57 2.58
CA LEU A 53 -6.21 16.18 3.31
C LEU A 53 -6.57 17.54 2.70
N ASN A 54 -7.86 17.74 2.45
CA ASN A 54 -8.46 19.04 2.18
C ASN A 54 -9.17 19.56 3.46
N ILE A 55 -9.64 20.80 3.43
CA ILE A 55 -10.32 21.49 4.54
C ILE A 55 -11.50 20.68 5.09
N SER A 56 -12.21 19.96 4.22
CA SER A 56 -13.44 19.24 4.55
C SER A 56 -13.33 17.71 4.50
N HIS A 57 -12.39 17.14 3.76
CA HIS A 57 -12.32 15.70 3.49
C HIS A 57 -10.89 15.24 3.25
N GLN A 58 -10.72 13.93 3.07
CA GLN A 58 -9.47 13.28 2.70
C GLN A 58 -9.61 12.61 1.33
N VAL A 59 -8.48 12.40 0.67
CA VAL A 59 -8.34 11.63 -0.58
C VAL A 59 -7.08 10.76 -0.49
N GLY A 60 -6.92 9.81 -1.41
CA GLY A 60 -5.78 8.90 -1.44
C GLY A 60 -5.99 7.65 -0.59
N CYS A 61 -4.89 7.03 -0.15
CA CYS A 61 -4.91 5.68 0.41
C CYS A 61 -4.07 5.56 1.69
N SER A 62 -4.28 4.48 2.44
CA SER A 62 -3.50 4.11 3.64
C SER A 62 -3.69 2.63 3.95
N SER A 63 -2.64 1.96 4.45
CA SER A 63 -2.82 0.68 5.13
C SER A 63 -3.41 0.85 6.53
N LEU A 64 -3.75 -0.27 7.16
CA LEU A 64 -3.95 -0.35 8.60
C LEU A 64 -2.62 -0.08 9.33
N ARG A 65 -2.71 0.32 10.61
CA ARG A 65 -1.54 0.63 11.46
C ARG A 65 -0.58 -0.55 11.58
N SER A 66 -1.12 -1.77 11.68
CA SER A 66 -0.34 -3.01 11.79
C SER A 66 0.10 -3.57 10.43
N GLY A 67 -0.14 -2.86 9.34
CA GLY A 67 -0.06 -3.41 7.98
C GLY A 67 -1.41 -3.99 7.54
N THR A 68 -1.63 -3.94 6.23
CA THR A 68 -2.78 -4.55 5.58
C THR A 68 -2.34 -5.85 4.91
N TYR A 69 -3.07 -6.94 5.15
CA TYR A 69 -2.72 -8.28 4.68
C TYR A 69 -3.87 -8.91 3.88
N GLY A 70 -3.54 -9.73 2.88
CA GLY A 70 -4.50 -10.61 2.21
C GLY A 70 -3.86 -11.62 1.27
N THR A 71 -4.64 -12.64 0.91
CA THR A 71 -4.24 -13.67 -0.06
C THR A 71 -4.17 -13.05 -1.45
N ILE A 72 -3.11 -13.36 -2.21
CA ILE A 72 -2.91 -12.82 -3.56
C ILE A 72 -3.91 -13.45 -4.53
N GLU A 73 -4.58 -12.61 -5.32
CA GLU A 73 -5.41 -13.00 -6.46
C GLU A 73 -4.86 -12.29 -7.71
N LEU A 74 -4.35 -13.06 -8.67
CA LEU A 74 -3.87 -12.54 -9.95
C LEU A 74 -5.05 -12.45 -10.93
N ILE A 75 -5.36 -11.23 -11.39
CA ILE A 75 -6.51 -10.97 -12.25
C ILE A 75 -6.01 -10.50 -13.62
N SER A 76 -6.33 -11.30 -14.65
CA SER A 76 -5.89 -11.03 -16.03
C SER A 76 -7.00 -10.40 -16.87
N ASN A 77 -8.26 -10.51 -16.45
CA ASN A 77 -9.38 -9.96 -17.19
C ASN A 77 -10.56 -9.57 -16.30
N ARG A 78 -11.49 -8.83 -16.90
CA ARG A 78 -12.72 -8.34 -16.27
C ARG A 78 -13.58 -9.46 -15.68
N SER A 79 -13.74 -10.58 -16.38
CA SER A 79 -14.61 -11.68 -15.95
C SER A 79 -14.08 -12.36 -14.68
N GLU A 80 -12.76 -12.55 -14.58
CA GLU A 80 -12.10 -13.06 -13.37
C GLU A 80 -12.35 -12.16 -12.17
N LEU A 81 -12.24 -10.84 -12.35
CA LEU A 81 -12.50 -9.87 -11.29
C LEU A 81 -13.93 -9.95 -10.79
N VAL A 82 -14.92 -9.87 -11.69
CA VAL A 82 -16.34 -9.93 -11.32
C VAL A 82 -16.66 -11.25 -10.62
N ASN A 83 -16.10 -12.37 -11.10
CA ASN A 83 -16.26 -13.66 -10.47
C ASN A 83 -15.64 -13.70 -9.06
N LEU A 84 -14.48 -13.09 -8.87
CA LEU A 84 -13.84 -12.99 -7.55
C LEU A 84 -14.71 -12.18 -6.59
N LEU A 85 -15.18 -11.01 -7.01
CA LEU A 85 -15.98 -10.09 -6.18
C LEU A 85 -17.36 -10.69 -5.83
N GLY A 86 -17.91 -11.57 -6.66
CA GLY A 86 -19.16 -12.28 -6.39
C GLY A 86 -19.03 -13.47 -5.42
N ARG A 87 -17.82 -13.89 -5.05
CA ARG A 87 -17.62 -15.01 -4.11
C ARG A 87 -17.83 -14.54 -2.68
N ARG A 88 -18.56 -15.35 -1.90
CA ARG A 88 -18.56 -15.21 -0.44
C ARG A 88 -17.27 -15.81 0.12
N ARG A 89 -16.41 -14.98 0.70
CA ARG A 89 -15.15 -15.40 1.34
C ARG A 89 -15.02 -14.75 2.70
N GLU A 90 -14.43 -15.49 3.65
CA GLU A 90 -14.07 -14.95 4.96
C GLU A 90 -12.72 -14.22 4.90
N ASP A 91 -11.80 -14.71 4.06
CA ASP A 91 -10.46 -14.13 3.90
C ASP A 91 -10.45 -12.89 3.00
N LYS A 92 -9.63 -11.92 3.37
CA LYS A 92 -9.35 -10.74 2.54
C LYS A 92 -8.36 -11.07 1.43
N VAL A 93 -8.49 -10.37 0.30
CA VAL A 93 -7.66 -10.58 -0.90
C VAL A 93 -6.92 -9.31 -1.31
N VAL A 94 -5.69 -9.51 -1.78
CA VAL A 94 -4.90 -8.50 -2.48
C VAL A 94 -4.98 -8.78 -3.96
N ILE A 95 -5.55 -7.85 -4.71
CA ILE A 95 -5.72 -8.02 -6.15
C ILE A 95 -4.48 -7.48 -6.85
N PHE A 96 -3.86 -8.32 -7.68
CA PHE A 96 -2.87 -7.90 -8.66
C PHE A 96 -3.54 -7.80 -10.03
N MET A 97 -3.40 -6.66 -10.69
CA MET A 97 -3.99 -6.43 -12.01
C MET A 97 -3.07 -5.60 -12.90
N ASP A 98 -3.25 -5.73 -14.20
CA ASP A 98 -2.61 -4.84 -15.17
C ASP A 98 -3.26 -3.45 -15.15
N TYR A 99 -2.48 -2.45 -15.55
CA TYR A 99 -2.94 -1.06 -15.62
C TYR A 99 -4.22 -0.87 -16.45
N SER A 100 -4.43 -1.67 -17.50
CA SER A 100 -5.63 -1.60 -18.35
C SER A 100 -6.93 -1.93 -17.60
N LEU A 101 -6.88 -2.83 -16.61
CA LEU A 101 -8.01 -3.13 -15.73
C LEU A 101 -8.17 -2.06 -14.66
N PHE A 102 -7.05 -1.49 -14.19
CA PHE A 102 -7.05 -0.42 -13.19
C PHE A 102 -7.82 0.82 -13.66
N ILE A 103 -7.70 1.19 -14.93
CA ILE A 103 -8.35 2.40 -15.47
C ILE A 103 -9.85 2.22 -15.80
N ASP A 104 -10.42 1.02 -15.67
CA ASP A 104 -11.87 0.80 -15.81
C ASP A 104 -12.61 1.25 -14.54
N GLU A 105 -13.19 2.44 -14.58
CA GLU A 105 -13.86 3.05 -13.43
C GLU A 105 -14.97 2.19 -12.84
N ASN A 106 -15.69 1.42 -13.67
CA ASN A 106 -16.76 0.56 -13.19
C ASN A 106 -16.20 -0.59 -12.36
N LEU A 107 -15.13 -1.22 -12.85
CA LEU A 107 -14.47 -2.30 -12.12
C LEU A 107 -13.85 -1.81 -10.82
N LEU A 108 -13.24 -0.62 -10.83
CA LEU A 108 -12.60 -0.09 -9.63
C LEU A 108 -13.60 0.38 -8.60
N ARG A 109 -14.76 0.87 -9.04
CA ARG A 109 -15.89 1.12 -8.13
C ARG A 109 -16.34 -0.17 -7.44
N GLU A 110 -16.48 -1.27 -8.18
CA GLU A 110 -16.85 -2.57 -7.59
C GLU A 110 -15.81 -3.05 -6.57
N CYS A 111 -14.51 -2.92 -6.88
CA CYS A 111 -13.43 -3.25 -5.95
C CYS A 111 -13.49 -2.42 -4.66
N ARG A 112 -13.73 -1.11 -4.78
CA ARG A 112 -13.81 -0.19 -3.64
C ARG A 112 -14.98 -0.48 -2.70
N THR A 113 -16.11 -0.93 -3.25
CA THR A 113 -17.29 -1.27 -2.45
C THR A 113 -17.26 -2.70 -1.90
N SER A 114 -16.29 -3.50 -2.34
CA SER A 114 -16.19 -4.89 -1.93
C SER A 114 -15.60 -5.02 -0.54
N GLU A 115 -16.25 -5.82 0.30
CA GLU A 115 -15.75 -6.11 1.64
C GLU A 115 -14.54 -7.06 1.61
N ILE A 116 -14.36 -7.88 0.57
CA ILE A 116 -13.27 -8.87 0.55
C ILE A 116 -11.94 -8.28 0.09
N VAL A 117 -11.93 -7.13 -0.59
CA VAL A 117 -10.69 -6.53 -1.12
C VAL A 117 -9.97 -5.77 -0.01
N SER A 118 -8.75 -6.18 0.32
CA SER A 118 -7.89 -5.49 1.29
C SER A 118 -6.85 -4.59 0.66
N ALA A 119 -6.46 -4.80 -0.60
CA ALA A 119 -5.54 -3.92 -1.32
C ALA A 119 -5.58 -4.18 -2.83
N ILE A 120 -5.08 -3.21 -3.60
CA ILE A 120 -4.85 -3.33 -5.03
C ILE A 120 -3.39 -3.06 -5.34
N VAL A 121 -2.77 -3.95 -6.11
CA VAL A 121 -1.44 -3.79 -6.68
C VAL A 121 -1.58 -3.76 -8.20
N VAL A 122 -1.07 -2.69 -8.82
CA VAL A 122 -1.16 -2.45 -10.26
C VAL A 122 0.22 -2.62 -10.86
N PHE A 123 0.36 -3.49 -11.85
CA PHE A 123 1.59 -3.53 -12.63
C PHE A 123 1.68 -2.27 -13.49
N ALA A 124 2.78 -1.53 -13.35
CA ALA A 124 3.06 -0.36 -14.16
C ALA A 124 3.15 -0.78 -15.64
N PRO A 125 2.56 0.01 -16.56
CA PRO A 125 2.69 -0.29 -17.98
C PRO A 125 4.15 -0.18 -18.41
N ASP A 126 4.55 -0.98 -19.39
CA ASP A 126 5.87 -0.85 -20.00
C ASP A 126 5.89 0.38 -20.90
N TYR A 127 6.40 1.49 -20.37
CA TYR A 127 6.51 2.75 -21.11
C TYR A 127 7.55 2.71 -22.24
N SER A 128 8.34 1.63 -22.36
CA SER A 128 9.23 1.43 -23.50
C SER A 128 8.49 0.94 -24.75
N ASP A 129 7.25 0.45 -24.58
CA ASP A 129 6.38 0.03 -25.67
C ASP A 129 5.38 1.16 -26.07
N PRO A 130 5.54 1.76 -27.26
CA PRO A 130 4.66 2.83 -27.73
C PRO A 130 3.22 2.36 -28.00
N ASP A 131 2.98 1.08 -28.27
CA ASP A 131 1.61 0.56 -28.48
C ASP A 131 0.85 0.45 -27.15
N THR A 132 1.56 0.14 -26.07
CA THR A 132 1.01 0.11 -24.70
C THR A 132 0.63 1.51 -24.21
N THR A 133 1.41 2.55 -24.54
CA THR A 133 1.18 3.91 -24.04
C THR A 133 0.18 4.74 -24.85
N SER A 134 0.08 4.49 -26.16
CA SER A 134 -0.79 5.25 -27.07
C SER A 134 -2.29 4.88 -26.96
N SER A 135 -2.62 3.74 -26.36
CA SER A 135 -3.99 3.25 -26.21
C SER A 135 -4.68 3.64 -24.90
N LEU A 136 -3.94 4.20 -23.94
CA LEU A 136 -4.44 4.48 -22.58
C LEU A 136 -4.83 5.95 -22.45
N ASN A 137 -6.09 6.25 -22.78
CA ASN A 137 -6.64 7.59 -22.63
C ASN A 137 -7.09 7.80 -21.16
N PHE A 138 -6.11 8.01 -20.26
CA PHE A 138 -6.33 8.12 -18.83
C PHE A 138 -5.65 9.36 -18.24
N SER A 139 -6.38 10.08 -17.39
CA SER A 139 -5.82 11.06 -16.48
C SER A 139 -6.42 10.85 -15.09
N GLU A 140 -5.60 10.74 -14.06
CA GLU A 140 -6.03 10.61 -12.67
C GLU A 140 -6.63 11.92 -12.11
N ASN A 141 -6.37 13.04 -12.78
CA ASN A 141 -6.81 14.36 -12.33
C ASN A 141 -8.28 14.61 -12.69
N SER A 142 -8.84 15.69 -12.14
CA SER A 142 -10.19 16.17 -12.45
C SER A 142 -10.33 16.73 -13.87
N LEU A 143 -11.58 16.84 -14.32
CA LEU A 143 -11.98 17.39 -15.61
C LEU A 143 -11.47 18.84 -15.81
N CYS A 144 -11.47 19.61 -14.71
CA CYS A 144 -10.93 20.97 -14.66
C CYS A 144 -10.09 21.17 -13.41
N PRO A 145 -8.78 20.91 -13.50
CA PRO A 145 -7.85 21.13 -12.42
C PRO A 145 -7.96 22.57 -11.90
N ASN A 146 -8.07 22.74 -10.58
CA ASN A 146 -8.20 24.04 -9.90
C ASN A 146 -9.40 24.91 -10.34
N GLY A 147 -10.44 24.34 -10.95
CA GLY A 147 -11.61 25.10 -11.42
C GLY A 147 -12.23 26.01 -10.35
N LEU A 148 -12.49 25.44 -9.16
CA LEU A 148 -13.07 26.15 -8.01
C LEU A 148 -12.16 27.23 -7.39
N TYR A 149 -10.88 27.23 -7.76
CA TYR A 149 -9.90 28.22 -7.31
C TYR A 149 -9.48 29.16 -8.44
N SER A 150 -10.24 29.16 -9.54
CA SER A 150 -9.97 30.02 -10.68
C SER A 150 -10.52 31.44 -10.46
N PHE A 151 -10.11 32.35 -11.34
CA PHE A 151 -10.65 33.72 -11.36
C PHE A 151 -12.08 33.80 -11.94
N TYR A 152 -12.53 32.75 -12.63
CA TYR A 152 -13.83 32.73 -13.28
C TYR A 152 -14.95 32.49 -12.27
N ASN A 153 -16.20 32.77 -12.65
CA ASN A 153 -17.37 32.51 -11.80
C ASN A 153 -17.83 31.06 -12.00
N LEU A 154 -18.41 30.42 -10.99
CA LEU A 154 -18.91 29.03 -10.97
C LEU A 154 -19.73 28.64 -12.21
N SER A 155 -20.44 29.58 -12.82
CA SER A 155 -21.27 29.35 -14.02
C SER A 155 -20.46 29.22 -15.32
N ARG A 156 -19.19 29.65 -15.34
CA ARG A 156 -18.23 29.52 -16.45
C ARG A 156 -17.09 28.55 -16.15
N GLU A 157 -17.05 28.01 -14.93
CA GLU A 157 -16.07 27.03 -14.54
C GLU A 157 -16.45 25.66 -15.10
N CYS A 158 -15.60 25.11 -15.97
CA CYS A 158 -15.68 23.72 -16.38
C CYS A 158 -16.94 23.26 -17.13
N ASN A 159 -17.59 24.16 -17.86
CA ASN A 159 -18.65 23.80 -18.80
C ASN A 159 -18.12 23.77 -20.23
N ASP A 160 -18.66 22.88 -21.07
CA ASP A 160 -18.41 22.85 -22.52
C ASP A 160 -18.56 24.28 -23.10
N PRO A 161 -17.56 24.83 -23.84
CA PRO A 161 -16.36 24.19 -24.42
C PRO A 161 -15.05 24.31 -23.61
N TYR A 162 -15.12 24.68 -22.33
CA TYR A 162 -13.94 24.98 -21.50
C TYR A 162 -13.40 23.78 -20.71
N ILE A 163 -13.71 22.55 -21.12
CA ILE A 163 -13.17 21.31 -20.53
C ILE A 163 -11.70 21.20 -20.91
N ILE A 164 -10.81 21.17 -19.90
CA ILE A 164 -9.35 21.14 -20.11
C ILE A 164 -8.83 19.69 -20.15
N ASN A 165 -9.42 18.80 -19.35
CA ASN A 165 -8.98 17.41 -19.22
C ASN A 165 -10.12 16.43 -19.51
N PRO A 166 -10.49 16.22 -20.79
CA PRO A 166 -11.63 15.37 -21.16
C PRO A 166 -11.43 13.88 -20.80
N SER A 167 -10.18 13.44 -20.62
CA SER A 167 -9.82 12.07 -20.23
C SER A 167 -9.71 11.88 -18.71
N SER A 168 -10.27 12.82 -17.93
CA SER A 168 -10.29 12.79 -16.47
C SER A 168 -11.07 11.59 -15.94
N SER A 169 -10.42 10.81 -15.08
CA SER A 169 -11.03 9.80 -14.20
C SER A 169 -11.26 10.29 -12.76
N SER A 170 -10.64 11.41 -12.38
CA SER A 170 -10.63 11.91 -10.99
C SER A 170 -10.13 10.90 -9.94
N TYR A 171 -9.36 9.89 -10.35
CA TYR A 171 -8.79 8.88 -9.44
C TYR A 171 -7.94 9.46 -8.31
N ALA A 172 -7.24 10.57 -8.55
CA ALA A 172 -6.46 11.28 -7.53
C ALA A 172 -7.33 11.90 -6.42
N LEU A 173 -8.64 12.05 -6.66
CA LEU A 173 -9.60 12.62 -5.71
C LEU A 173 -10.39 11.55 -4.94
N ILE A 174 -10.10 10.27 -5.18
CA ILE A 174 -10.78 9.17 -4.50
C ILE A 174 -10.19 8.97 -3.10
N ASP A 175 -11.04 8.90 -2.08
CA ASP A 175 -10.70 8.29 -0.78
C ASP A 175 -10.82 6.77 -0.89
N TRP A 176 -9.68 6.09 -0.89
CA TRP A 176 -9.59 4.64 -1.02
C TRP A 176 -9.70 3.98 0.36
N PRO A 177 -10.54 2.95 0.52
CA PRO A 177 -10.69 2.26 1.80
C PRO A 177 -9.51 1.34 2.15
N PHE A 178 -8.61 1.12 1.20
CA PHE A 178 -7.44 0.24 1.28
C PHE A 178 -6.23 0.85 0.56
N PRO A 179 -5.01 0.34 0.79
CA PRO A 179 -3.84 0.78 0.03
C PRO A 179 -3.92 0.37 -1.44
N VAL A 180 -3.49 1.28 -2.31
CA VAL A 180 -3.28 1.06 -3.74
C VAL A 180 -1.80 1.27 -4.03
N VAL A 181 -1.20 0.34 -4.76
CA VAL A 181 0.24 0.29 -4.99
C VAL A 181 0.52 0.15 -6.48
N LEU A 182 1.40 0.97 -7.02
CA LEU A 182 1.95 0.81 -8.36
C LEU A 182 3.27 0.04 -8.27
N LEU A 183 3.42 -1.00 -9.08
CA LEU A 183 4.54 -1.92 -9.04
C LEU A 183 5.25 -1.96 -10.39
N ARG A 184 6.53 -1.60 -10.40
CA ARG A 184 7.37 -1.62 -11.60
C ARG A 184 8.08 -2.97 -11.73
N ASP A 185 7.87 -3.63 -12.86
CA ASP A 185 8.46 -4.95 -13.17
C ASP A 185 9.08 -4.97 -14.57
N ASN A 186 10.20 -4.26 -14.73
CA ASN A 186 10.83 -4.04 -16.04
C ASN A 186 11.25 -5.35 -16.75
N GLU A 187 11.55 -6.42 -16.01
CA GLU A 187 12.06 -7.69 -16.57
C GLU A 187 11.05 -8.85 -16.43
N GLY A 188 9.83 -8.57 -15.95
CA GLY A 188 8.80 -9.57 -15.72
C GLY A 188 9.16 -10.58 -14.60
N GLU A 189 10.23 -10.34 -13.85
CA GLU A 189 10.74 -11.24 -12.84
C GLU A 189 9.76 -11.37 -11.68
N LEU A 190 9.28 -10.22 -11.21
CA LEU A 190 8.40 -10.18 -10.07
C LEU A 190 7.06 -10.83 -10.41
N ARG A 191 6.50 -10.53 -11.59
CA ARG A 191 5.28 -11.16 -12.06
C ARG A 191 5.43 -12.67 -12.18
N ARG A 192 6.57 -13.18 -12.67
CA ARG A 192 6.84 -14.62 -12.74
C ARG A 192 6.88 -15.27 -11.36
N ASN A 193 7.60 -14.67 -10.41
CA ASN A 193 7.70 -15.18 -9.04
C ASN A 193 6.34 -15.18 -8.33
N LEU A 194 5.56 -14.12 -8.52
CA LEU A 194 4.18 -14.02 -8.03
C LEU A 194 3.27 -15.08 -8.65
N THR A 195 3.36 -15.32 -9.97
CA THR A 195 2.61 -16.39 -10.64
C THR A 195 2.95 -17.75 -10.06
N ILE A 196 4.24 -18.06 -9.88
CA ILE A 196 4.67 -19.34 -9.28
C ILE A 196 4.08 -19.50 -7.88
N CYS A 197 4.14 -18.46 -7.06
CA CYS A 197 3.61 -18.46 -5.70
C CYS A 197 2.07 -18.65 -5.69
N TYR A 198 1.35 -17.90 -6.53
CA TYR A 198 -0.09 -17.99 -6.68
C TYR A 198 -0.55 -19.37 -7.18
N GLU A 199 0.07 -19.89 -8.23
CA GLU A 199 -0.29 -21.20 -8.79
C GLU A 199 -0.03 -22.35 -7.80
N THR A 200 1.08 -22.26 -7.06
CA THR A 200 1.48 -23.30 -6.11
C THR A 200 0.60 -23.29 -4.87
N PHE A 201 0.32 -22.13 -4.28
CA PHE A 201 -0.30 -22.07 -2.95
C PHE A 201 -1.78 -21.64 -2.96
N ASN A 202 -2.26 -20.94 -3.99
CA ASN A 202 -3.63 -20.44 -4.02
C ASN A 202 -4.52 -21.20 -5.01
N VAL A 203 -3.96 -21.71 -6.11
CA VAL A 203 -4.71 -22.52 -7.10
C VAL A 203 -4.69 -24.01 -6.75
N LYS A 204 -3.52 -24.54 -6.36
CA LYS A 204 -3.34 -25.97 -6.02
C LYS A 204 -2.83 -26.16 -4.58
N PRO A 205 -3.55 -25.65 -3.57
CA PRO A 205 -3.11 -25.74 -2.19
C PRO A 205 -2.98 -27.21 -1.75
N ILE A 206 -1.82 -27.56 -1.20
CA ILE A 206 -1.59 -28.88 -0.58
C ILE A 206 -2.17 -28.91 0.85
N ASP A 207 -2.16 -27.75 1.52
CA ASP A 207 -2.66 -27.53 2.88
C ASP A 207 -3.25 -26.10 3.00
N ASP A 208 -3.29 -25.53 4.21
CA ASP A 208 -3.80 -24.17 4.47
C ASP A 208 -2.80 -23.06 4.15
N THR A 209 -1.61 -23.36 3.62
CA THR A 209 -0.64 -22.33 3.21
C THR A 209 -1.15 -21.55 2.00
N ARG A 210 -1.03 -20.22 2.05
CA ARG A 210 -1.47 -19.31 1.00
C ARG A 210 -0.37 -18.32 0.64
N CYS A 211 -0.22 -18.06 -0.66
CA CYS A 211 0.58 -16.96 -1.15
C CYS A 211 -0.13 -15.64 -0.84
N SER A 212 0.48 -14.81 -0.01
CA SER A 212 -0.16 -13.63 0.57
C SER A 212 0.78 -12.43 0.58
N LEU A 213 0.22 -11.22 0.63
CA LEU A 213 0.97 -9.98 0.65
C LEU A 213 0.60 -9.15 1.88
N GLU A 214 1.61 -8.55 2.51
CA GLU A 214 1.44 -7.49 3.51
C GLU A 214 1.92 -6.15 2.95
N ILE A 215 1.11 -5.10 3.09
CA ILE A 215 1.44 -3.72 2.72
C ILE A 215 1.47 -2.86 3.98
N ARG A 216 2.59 -2.17 4.20
CA ARG A 216 2.80 -1.24 5.32
C ARG A 216 3.01 0.18 4.81
N ASN A 217 1.93 0.95 4.69
CA ASN A 217 1.95 2.38 4.34
C ASN A 217 0.90 3.15 5.17
N PHE A 218 0.97 3.02 6.49
CA PHE A 218 0.01 3.64 7.40
C PHE A 218 0.18 5.16 7.40
N MET A 219 -0.92 5.88 7.14
CA MET A 219 -0.97 7.34 7.18
C MET A 219 -1.63 7.78 8.48
N SER A 220 -0.90 8.51 9.32
CA SER A 220 -1.37 8.98 10.64
C SER A 220 -2.41 10.08 10.57
N ALA A 221 -2.39 10.87 9.49
CA ALA A 221 -3.35 11.93 9.21
C ALA A 221 -4.70 11.34 8.75
N VAL A 222 -5.82 11.91 9.24
CA VAL A 222 -7.17 11.39 8.97
C VAL A 222 -8.24 12.49 9.04
N GLY A 223 -9.31 12.34 8.28
CA GLY A 223 -10.47 13.21 8.26
C GLY A 223 -10.25 14.40 7.34
N SER A 224 -9.83 15.53 7.90
CA SER A 224 -9.64 16.79 7.19
C SER A 224 -8.38 17.50 7.69
N SER A 225 -7.88 18.45 6.90
CA SER A 225 -6.73 19.26 7.31
C SER A 225 -7.01 20.07 8.56
N SER A 226 -8.25 20.57 8.72
CA SER A 226 -8.73 21.26 9.92
C SER A 226 -8.61 20.38 11.17
N LEU A 227 -9.10 19.13 11.11
CA LEU A 227 -9.00 18.18 12.22
C LEU A 227 -7.54 17.78 12.51
N CYS A 228 -6.75 17.56 11.46
CA CYS A 228 -5.36 17.12 11.60
C CYS A 228 -4.50 18.18 12.31
N VAL A 229 -4.60 19.44 11.88
CA VAL A 229 -3.89 20.57 12.50
C VAL A 229 -4.35 20.78 13.94
N GLU A 230 -5.66 20.72 14.20
CA GLU A 230 -6.20 20.83 15.56
C GLU A 230 -5.65 19.74 16.49
N ARG A 231 -5.58 18.49 16.01
CA ARG A 231 -5.00 17.38 16.79
C ARG A 231 -3.53 17.63 17.13
N GLN A 232 -2.75 18.16 16.21
CA GLN A 232 -1.35 18.49 16.44
C GLN A 232 -1.18 19.54 17.54
N HIS A 233 -2.05 20.56 17.57
CA HIS A 233 -2.02 21.59 18.63
C HIS A 233 -2.51 21.10 20.00
N ARG A 234 -3.25 19.98 20.05
CA ARG A 234 -3.74 19.36 21.29
C ARG A 234 -2.78 18.32 21.89
N VAL A 235 -1.65 18.02 21.24
CA VAL A 235 -0.62 17.14 21.82
C VAL A 235 0.28 17.98 22.75
N PRO A 236 0.26 17.75 24.08
CA PRO A 236 0.97 18.61 25.03
C PRO A 236 2.50 18.45 25.01
N PHE A 237 3.03 17.43 24.32
CA PHE A 237 4.46 17.17 24.23
C PHE A 237 4.83 16.79 22.79
N THR A 238 5.55 17.69 22.13
CA THR A 238 6.21 17.42 20.85
C THR A 238 7.71 17.32 21.15
N LEU A 239 8.24 16.10 21.21
CA LEU A 239 9.69 15.89 21.14
C LEU A 239 10.05 15.93 19.66
N PHE A 240 10.86 16.91 19.28
CA PHE A 240 11.58 16.88 18.01
C PHE A 240 12.88 16.10 18.25
N GLU A 241 13.15 15.08 17.42
CA GLU A 241 14.50 14.53 17.25
C GLU A 241 15.32 15.42 16.32
#